data_AF-A0A3D2CNP9-F1
#
_entry.id   AF-A0A3D2CNP9-F1
#
_cell.length_a   1.000
_cell.length_b   1.000
_cell.length_c   1.000
_cell.angle_alpha   90.00
_cell.angle_beta   90.00
_cell.angle_gamma   90.00
#
_symmetry.space_group_name_H-M   'P 1'
#
loop_
_entity.id
_entity.type
_entity.pdbx_description
1 polymer ?
#
loop_
_entity_poly.entity_id
_entity_poly.type
_entity_poly.pdbx_seq_one_letter_code
_entity_poly.pdbx_strand_id
1 'polypeptide(L)'
;LAARGAFRQSIPKAGAQLIEPIMKVDVFTPDDHVGDVIGDLNRRRGMIGGQDAGVSGVRIKADVPLSEMFGYIGSLRTMTSGRGQFSMEFSHYLPCPNNVAEEVIAEAKAAKAAKEAARK
;
A
#
# COMPACT_ATOMS: atom_id res chain seq x y z
N LEU A 1 2.27 -36.43 1.74
CA LEU A 1 2.94 -35.93 2.97
C LEU A 1 4.39 -35.48 2.72
N ALA A 2 5.19 -36.18 1.90
CA ALA A 2 6.59 -35.83 1.61
C ALA A 2 6.79 -34.41 1.05
N ALA A 3 6.00 -33.98 0.05
CA ALA A 3 6.10 -32.63 -0.52
C ALA A 3 5.90 -31.50 0.52
N ARG A 4 5.01 -31.71 1.50
CA ARG A 4 4.79 -30.77 2.61
C ARG A 4 6.01 -30.65 3.53
N GLY A 5 6.67 -31.77 3.79
CA GLY A 5 7.90 -31.82 4.60
C GLY A 5 9.05 -31.10 3.91
N ALA A 6 9.25 -31.40 2.61
CA ALA A 6 10.26 -30.75 1.78
C ALA A 6 10.07 -29.24 1.73
N PHE A 7 8.85 -28.76 1.46
CA PHE A 7 8.54 -27.32 1.40
C PHE A 7 8.86 -26.57 2.71
N ARG A 8 8.52 -27.16 3.87
CA ARG A 8 8.81 -26.54 5.18
C ARG A 8 10.30 -26.43 5.47
N GLN A 9 11.10 -27.38 4.98
CA GLN A 9 12.54 -27.38 5.20
C GLN A 9 13.30 -26.48 4.20
N SER A 10 12.77 -26.33 2.99
CA SER A 10 13.42 -25.57 1.92
C SER A 10 13.13 -24.07 1.98
N ILE A 11 11.90 -23.66 2.31
CA ILE A 11 11.51 -22.23 2.32
C ILE A 11 12.39 -21.33 3.19
N PRO A 12 12.78 -21.70 4.42
CA PRO A 12 13.67 -20.87 5.23
C PRO A 12 15.05 -20.65 4.61
N LYS A 13 15.50 -21.57 3.75
CA LYS A 13 16.79 -21.51 3.07
C LYS A 13 16.71 -20.77 1.73
N ALA A 14 15.51 -20.51 1.23
CA ALA A 14 15.27 -19.97 -0.11
C ALA A 14 15.21 -18.43 -0.17
N GLY A 15 15.44 -17.73 0.95
CA GLY A 15 15.37 -16.26 0.98
C GLY A 15 13.97 -15.71 0.72
N ALA A 16 12.95 -16.30 1.36
CA ALA A 16 11.56 -15.87 1.19
C ALA A 16 11.38 -14.39 1.55
N GLN A 17 10.71 -13.64 0.67
CA GLN A 17 10.45 -12.21 0.82
C GLN A 17 8.96 -11.95 0.96
N LEU A 18 8.61 -10.99 1.82
CA LEU A 18 7.24 -10.51 1.92
C LEU A 18 6.94 -9.60 0.73
N ILE A 19 5.81 -9.83 0.08
CA ILE A 19 5.32 -9.01 -1.04
C ILE A 19 4.05 -8.27 -0.62
N GLU A 20 3.89 -7.04 -1.10
CA GLU A 20 2.70 -6.22 -0.87
C GLU A 20 2.01 -5.87 -2.22
N PRO A 21 0.67 -5.75 -2.24
CA PRO A 21 -0.06 -5.38 -3.43
C PRO A 21 0.05 -3.87 -3.68
N ILE A 22 0.41 -3.52 -4.91
CA ILE A 22 0.50 -2.15 -5.39
C ILE A 22 -0.76 -1.81 -6.18
N MET A 23 -1.34 -0.66 -5.84
CA MET A 23 -2.53 -0.12 -6.44
C MET A 23 -2.15 0.98 -7.42
N LYS A 24 -2.72 0.94 -8.61
CA LYS A 24 -2.66 2.05 -9.54
C LYS A 24 -3.79 3.01 -9.19
N VAL A 25 -3.41 4.16 -8.65
CA VAL A 25 -4.29 5.20 -8.13
C VAL A 25 -4.40 6.32 -9.15
N ASP A 26 -5.62 6.76 -9.36
CA ASP A 26 -5.97 7.89 -10.20
C ASP A 26 -6.76 8.87 -9.33
N VAL A 27 -6.15 10.02 -9.05
CA VAL A 27 -6.70 11.05 -8.15
C VAL A 27 -7.03 12.29 -8.96
N PHE A 28 -8.27 12.75 -8.89
CA PHE A 28 -8.70 14.03 -9.42
C PHE A 28 -8.72 15.08 -8.31
N THR A 29 -8.14 16.25 -8.59
CA THR A 29 -8.15 17.40 -7.68
C THR A 29 -8.23 18.73 -8.45
N PRO A 30 -8.84 19.78 -7.88
CA PRO A 30 -8.71 21.14 -8.42
C PRO A 30 -7.25 21.62 -8.44
N ASP A 31 -6.93 22.56 -9.33
CA ASP A 31 -5.57 23.09 -9.53
C ASP A 31 -4.95 23.65 -8.25
N ASP A 32 -5.76 24.25 -7.39
CA ASP A 32 -5.32 24.86 -6.11
C ASP A 32 -4.68 23.85 -5.15
N HIS A 33 -5.01 22.56 -5.27
CA HIS A 33 -4.69 21.51 -4.29
C HIS A 33 -3.75 20.42 -4.83
N VAL A 34 -3.22 20.60 -6.04
CA VAL A 34 -2.36 19.60 -6.71
C VAL A 34 -1.11 19.30 -5.90
N GLY A 35 -0.44 20.34 -5.39
CA GLY A 35 0.77 20.18 -4.59
C GLY A 35 0.54 19.38 -3.31
N ASP A 36 -0.55 19.64 -2.60
CA ASP A 36 -0.90 18.96 -1.35
C ASP A 36 -1.21 17.48 -1.58
N VAL A 37 -1.95 17.17 -2.65
CA VAL A 37 -2.27 15.78 -3.03
C VAL A 37 -1.01 15.00 -3.42
N ILE A 38 -0.11 15.60 -4.20
CA ILE A 38 1.18 14.98 -4.54
C ILE A 38 2.03 14.75 -3.28
N GLY A 39 2.05 15.74 -2.38
CA GLY A 39 2.76 15.62 -1.10
C GLY A 39 2.23 14.47 -0.24
N ASP A 40 0.91 14.27 -0.21
CA ASP A 40 0.29 13.16 0.52
C ASP A 40 0.59 11.80 -0.11
N LEU A 41 0.50 11.68 -1.44
CA LEU A 41 0.84 10.45 -2.16
C LEU A 41 2.31 10.05 -1.94
N ASN A 42 3.23 11.01 -1.95
CA ASN A 42 4.65 10.75 -1.65
C ASN A 42 4.85 10.29 -0.19
N ARG A 43 4.14 10.88 0.78
CA ARG A 43 4.17 10.43 2.19
C ARG A 43 3.65 8.99 2.35
N ARG A 44 2.75 8.55 1.47
CA ARG A 44 2.20 7.19 1.40
C ARG A 44 3.04 6.22 0.56
N ARG A 45 4.32 6.52 0.35
CA ARG A 45 5.23 5.70 -0.50
C ARG A 45 4.72 5.55 -1.94
N GLY A 46 3.91 6.50 -2.41
CA GLY A 46 3.40 6.53 -3.76
C GLY A 46 4.46 6.96 -4.76
N MET A 47 4.54 6.27 -5.90
CA MET A 47 5.36 6.65 -7.03
C MET A 47 4.49 7.36 -8.07
N ILE A 48 4.71 8.66 -8.27
CA ILE A 48 3.97 9.46 -9.24
C ILE A 48 4.36 9.03 -10.66
N GLY A 49 3.39 8.54 -11.43
CA GLY A 49 3.57 8.16 -12.84
C GLY A 49 3.32 9.31 -13.80
N GLY A 50 2.51 10.30 -13.43
CA GLY A 50 2.25 11.47 -14.26
C GLY A 50 1.08 12.32 -13.78
N GLN A 51 0.90 13.46 -14.44
CA GLN A 51 -0.21 14.38 -14.21
C GLN A 51 -0.86 14.72 -15.55
N ASP A 52 -2.17 14.52 -15.64
CA ASP A 52 -2.99 14.89 -16.78
C ASP A 52 -3.82 16.12 -16.40
N ALA A 53 -3.44 17.29 -16.91
CA ALA A 53 -4.19 18.52 -16.70
C ALA A 53 -5.43 18.54 -17.60
N GLY A 54 -6.61 18.78 -17.00
CA GLY A 54 -7.88 18.93 -17.69
C GLY A 54 -8.48 20.32 -17.49
N VAL A 55 -9.62 20.58 -18.14
CA VAL A 55 -10.30 21.90 -18.08
C VAL A 55 -10.85 22.21 -16.68
N SER A 56 -11.19 21.18 -15.90
CA SER A 56 -11.82 21.32 -14.57
C SER A 56 -10.90 20.98 -13.39
N GLY A 57 -9.62 20.69 -13.64
CA GLY A 57 -8.63 20.30 -12.64
C GLY A 57 -7.62 19.28 -13.18
N VAL A 58 -6.77 18.78 -12.28
CA VAL A 58 -5.67 17.86 -12.62
C VAL A 58 -5.97 16.44 -12.12
N ARG A 59 -5.60 15.48 -12.94
CA ARG A 59 -5.61 14.06 -12.60
C ARG A 59 -4.19 13.57 -12.36
N ILE A 60 -3.93 13.01 -11.19
CA ILE A 60 -2.61 12.53 -10.76
C ILE A 60 -2.66 11.00 -10.78
N LYS A 61 -1.77 10.39 -11.56
CA LYS A 61 -1.59 8.94 -11.62
C LYS A 61 -0.41 8.54 -10.77
N ALA A 62 -0.61 7.57 -9.87
CA ALA A 62 0.44 7.08 -8.99
C ALA A 62 0.28 5.60 -8.67
N ASP A 63 1.40 4.91 -8.45
CA ASP A 63 1.42 3.56 -7.91
C ASP A 63 1.64 3.64 -6.39
N VAL A 64 0.70 3.14 -5.60
CA VAL A 64 0.71 3.26 -4.13
C VAL A 64 0.45 1.90 -3.48
N PRO A 65 1.20 1.50 -2.45
CA PRO A 65 0.91 0.28 -1.69
C PRO A 65 -0.48 0.33 -1.06
N LEU A 66 -1.26 -0.76 -1.18
CA LEU A 66 -2.62 -0.81 -0.62
C LEU A 66 -2.66 -0.57 0.90
N SER A 67 -1.61 -1.01 1.62
CA SER A 67 -1.42 -0.79 3.05
C SER A 67 -1.47 0.70 3.44
N GLU A 68 -1.05 1.57 2.55
CA GLU A 68 -1.00 3.03 2.78
C GLU A 68 -2.29 3.73 2.32
N MET A 69 -3.21 3.04 1.65
CA MET A 69 -4.42 3.65 1.08
C MET A 69 -5.64 3.59 1.99
N PHE A 70 -5.54 2.89 3.13
CA PHE A 70 -6.60 2.88 4.13
C PHE A 70 -6.87 4.30 4.66
N GLY A 71 -8.14 4.70 4.63
CA GLY A 71 -8.55 6.04 5.06
C GLY A 71 -8.19 7.18 4.10
N TYR A 72 -7.59 6.90 2.94
CA TYR A 72 -7.15 7.94 2.00
C TYR A 72 -8.27 8.90 1.57
N ILE A 73 -9.49 8.39 1.37
CA ILE A 73 -10.66 9.22 1.02
C ILE A 73 -10.93 10.35 2.02
N GLY A 74 -10.70 10.09 3.31
CA GLY A 74 -10.89 11.09 4.37
C GLY A 74 -9.85 12.20 4.24
N SER A 75 -8.57 11.83 4.15
CA SER A 75 -7.47 12.78 3.96
C SER A 75 -7.64 13.60 2.68
N LEU A 76 -7.97 12.96 1.55
CA LEU A 76 -8.17 13.61 0.26
C LEU A 76 -9.28 14.66 0.32
N ARG A 77 -10.43 14.32 0.91
CA ARG A 77 -11.55 15.26 1.07
C ARG A 77 -11.18 16.44 1.96
N THR A 78 -10.45 16.21 3.05
CA THR A 78 -9.99 17.29 3.92
C THR A 78 -9.06 18.26 3.20
N MET A 79 -8.08 17.77 2.45
CA MET A 79 -7.13 18.62 1.70
C MET A 79 -7.85 19.40 0.60
N THR A 80 -8.71 18.75 -0.17
CA THR A 80 -9.34 19.34 -1.36
C THR A 80 -10.64 20.09 -1.08
N SER A 81 -10.98 20.32 0.20
CA SER A 81 -12.28 20.89 0.61
C SER A 81 -13.48 20.11 0.03
N GLY A 82 -13.36 18.79 -0.04
CA GLY A 82 -14.39 17.86 -0.53
C GLY A 82 -14.49 17.72 -2.05
N ARG A 83 -13.64 18.40 -2.83
CA ARG A 83 -13.70 18.40 -4.30
C ARG A 83 -12.87 17.28 -4.95
N GLY A 84 -12.00 16.63 -4.19
CA GLY A 84 -11.15 15.55 -4.67
C GLY A 84 -11.89 14.22 -4.80
N GLN A 85 -11.55 13.48 -5.84
CA GLN A 85 -12.02 12.11 -6.07
C GLN A 85 -10.84 11.21 -6.36
N PHE A 86 -10.95 9.93 -6.06
CA PHE A 86 -9.94 8.98 -6.47
C PHE A 86 -10.57 7.64 -6.85
N SER A 87 -9.89 6.93 -7.72
CA SER A 87 -10.14 5.54 -8.05
C SER A 87 -8.84 4.78 -7.95
N MET A 88 -8.90 3.50 -7.61
CA MET A 88 -7.72 2.64 -7.62
C MET A 88 -8.06 1.25 -8.14
N GLU A 89 -7.13 0.69 -8.89
CA GLU A 89 -7.18 -0.68 -9.40
C GLU A 89 -5.93 -1.44 -8.98
N PHE A 90 -6.06 -2.75 -8.78
CA PHE A 90 -4.90 -3.58 -8.51
C PHE A 90 -3.96 -3.57 -9.73
N SER A 91 -2.66 -3.35 -9.48
CA SER A 91 -1.64 -3.34 -10.53
C SER A 91 -0.83 -4.65 -10.49
N HIS A 92 -0.03 -4.83 -9.45
CA HIS A 92 0.87 -5.98 -9.30
C HIS A 92 1.35 -6.13 -7.85
N TYR A 93 2.14 -7.16 -7.56
CA TYR A 93 2.84 -7.31 -6.29
C TYR A 93 4.28 -6.83 -6.40
N LEU A 94 4.77 -6.15 -5.37
CA LEU A 94 6.19 -5.82 -5.22
C LEU A 94 6.74 -6.31 -3.88
N PRO A 95 8.05 -6.56 -3.82
CA PRO A 95 8.78 -6.70 -2.57
C PRO A 95 8.46 -5.58 -1.58
N CYS A 96 8.02 -5.96 -0.38
CA CYS A 96 7.80 -5.01 0.69
C CYS A 96 9.16 -4.48 1.20
N PRO A 97 9.29 -3.17 1.46
CA PRO A 97 10.47 -2.61 2.11
C PRO A 97 10.79 -3.31 3.44
N ASN A 98 12.09 -3.46 3.74
CA ASN A 98 12.54 -4.23 4.92
C ASN A 98 11.95 -3.72 6.24
N ASN A 99 11.82 -2.40 6.41
CA ASN A 99 11.25 -1.80 7.61
C ASN A 99 9.78 -2.22 7.84
N VAL A 100 8.97 -2.22 6.78
CA VAL A 100 7.56 -2.62 6.85
C VAL A 100 7.45 -4.14 7.01
N ALA A 101 8.30 -4.91 6.33
CA ALA A 101 8.31 -6.35 6.42
C ALA A 101 8.64 -6.86 7.84
N GLU A 102 9.63 -6.26 8.50
CA GLU A 102 10.03 -6.61 9.86
C GLU A 102 8.91 -6.39 10.88
N GLU A 103 8.20 -5.26 10.77
CA GLU A 103 7.05 -4.93 11.61
C GLU A 103 5.92 -5.96 11.46
N VAL A 104 5.52 -6.26 10.23
CA VAL A 104 4.47 -7.24 9.94
C VAL A 104 4.86 -8.64 10.42
N ILE A 105 6.13 -9.04 10.25
CA ILE A 105 6.63 -10.33 10.74
C ILE A 105 6.59 -10.40 12.27
N ALA A 106 6.93 -9.31 12.96
CA ALA A 106 6.87 -9.23 14.41
C ALA A 106 5.43 -9.35 14.92
N GLU A 107 4.49 -8.61 14.32
CA GLU A 107 3.07 -8.66 14.64
C GLU A 107 2.50 -10.07 14.43
N ALA A 108 2.80 -10.69 13.29
CA ALA A 108 2.33 -12.05 12.98
C ALA A 108 2.86 -13.09 13.98
N LYS A 109 4.12 -12.95 14.43
CA LYS A 109 4.69 -13.81 15.48
C LYS A 109 3.99 -13.61 16.83
N ALA A 110 3.74 -12.36 17.22
CA ALA A 110 3.03 -12.03 18.45
C ALA A 110 1.59 -12.58 18.44
N ALA A 111 0.85 -12.37 17.35
CA ALA A 111 -0.51 -12.89 17.19
C ALA A 111 -0.55 -14.43 17.24
N LYS A 112 0.46 -15.10 16.68
CA LYS A 112 0.59 -16.56 16.76
C LYS A 112 0.84 -17.04 18.19
N ALA A 113 1.76 -16.38 18.91
CA ALA A 113 2.05 -16.71 20.31
C ALA A 113 0.82 -16.51 21.21
N ALA A 114 0.07 -15.42 21.01
CA ALA A 114 -1.18 -15.17 21.74
C ALA A 114 -2.25 -16.25 21.47
N LYS A 115 -2.41 -16.68 20.21
CA LYS A 115 -3.32 -17.78 19.86
C LYS A 115 -2.90 -19.12 20.46
N GLU A 116 -1.61 -19.40 20.53
CA GLU A 116 -1.09 -20.62 21.15
C GLU A 116 -1.23 -20.61 22.68
N ALA A 117 -1.07 -19.45 23.32
CA ALA A 117 -1.31 -19.27 24.75
C ALA A 117 -2.79 -19.39 25.11
N ALA A 118 -3.70 -18.83 24.31
CA ALA A 118 -5.15 -18.93 24.52
C ALA A 118 -5.73 -20.35 24.26
N ARG A 119 -4.96 -21.21 23.57
CA ARG A 119 -5.35 -22.60 23.28
C ARG A 119 -4.84 -23.59 24.35
N LYS A 120 -3.90 -23.16 25.19
CA LYS A 120 -3.45 -23.91 26.36
C LYS A 120 -4.30 -23.57 27.56
#